data_AF-A0A1G7NM95-F1
#
_entry.id   AF-A0A1G7NM95-F1
#
_cell.length_a   1.000
_cell.length_b   1.000
_cell.length_c   1.000
_cell.angle_alpha   90.00
_cell.angle_beta   90.00
_cell.angle_gamma   90.00
#
_symmetry.space_group_name_H-M   'P 1'
#
loop_
_entity.id
_entity.type
_entity.pdbx_description
1 polymer ?
#
loop_
_entity_poly.entity_id
_entity_poly.type
_entity_poly.pdbx_seq_one_letter_code
_entity_poly.pdbx_strand_id
1 'polypeptide(L)'
;MGFGKVLSAAGTVLLVVAALVPPARAVAQPLLPDLRQAPVGCPGGYGGDPALCRDWDVCMVTDPKDPSGECVTSGSIRSVRLRFTTAEDNVGAGPLLLYGRRSPGSAEMRVRQGFQDRRGGPIPVSFDEAGRTTKTTMYYEPAKSHRHWHLLDFARMQLRTPGGRVVVADRKNGFCLGDRYRTADADSLPGAAREPGSPEAELAQRLEQNRCGYRDPDATEMVEGISVGSGDDYRYDVDFQWLDLTDVPSGTYDVVNTVNSGRTLLESSYDNNSSSISISVQWPGGAARRPSVITEAPAVTLLRSCPGQDRCSGELTLGKHTYERAQGPVAVTPRCGSAAPDQGCCCGDVPPIPPAARRGPAA
;
A
#
# COMPACT_ATOMS: atom_id res chain seq x y z
N MET A 1 -91.29 38.11 24.91
CA MET A 1 -89.93 38.66 24.98
C MET A 1 -88.97 37.52 25.30
N GLY A 2 -87.88 37.37 24.54
CA GLY A 2 -86.79 36.45 24.88
C GLY A 2 -86.26 35.65 23.69
N PHE A 3 -85.31 36.25 22.97
CA PHE A 3 -84.52 35.65 21.88
C PHE A 3 -83.71 34.42 22.33
N GLY A 4 -83.58 33.40 21.47
CA GLY A 4 -82.64 32.28 21.65
C GLY A 4 -82.12 31.79 20.29
N LYS A 5 -80.83 31.99 20.02
CA LYS A 5 -80.16 31.94 18.72
C LYS A 5 -80.08 30.54 18.08
N VAL A 6 -80.17 30.51 16.75
CA VAL A 6 -79.79 29.40 15.87
C VAL A 6 -78.27 29.35 15.74
N LEU A 7 -77.63 28.22 16.06
CA LEU A 7 -76.24 27.95 15.69
C LEU A 7 -76.22 27.05 14.44
N SER A 8 -75.69 27.58 13.34
CA SER A 8 -75.42 26.83 12.12
C SER A 8 -74.01 26.24 12.22
N ALA A 9 -73.89 24.92 12.25
CA ALA A 9 -72.60 24.23 12.24
C ALA A 9 -72.15 24.02 10.78
N ALA A 10 -71.17 24.80 10.34
CA ALA A 10 -70.48 24.57 9.07
C ALA A 10 -69.47 23.43 9.25
N GLY A 11 -69.80 22.24 8.74
CA GLY A 11 -68.89 21.11 8.70
C GLY A 11 -67.85 21.28 7.60
N THR A 12 -66.59 21.48 7.96
CA THR A 12 -65.47 21.51 7.02
C THR A 12 -65.04 20.07 6.71
N VAL A 13 -65.28 19.61 5.49
CA VAL A 13 -64.78 18.31 5.01
C VAL A 13 -63.29 18.47 4.67
N LEU A 14 -62.42 17.93 5.52
CA LEU A 14 -60.98 17.90 5.29
C LEU A 14 -60.66 16.76 4.31
N LEU A 15 -60.40 17.09 3.06
CA LEU A 15 -59.86 16.13 2.08
C LEU A 15 -58.37 15.89 2.41
N VAL A 16 -58.08 14.73 3.01
CA VAL A 16 -56.70 14.27 3.20
C VAL A 16 -56.21 13.68 1.87
N VAL A 17 -55.48 14.49 1.10
CA VAL A 17 -54.75 14.02 -0.07
C VAL A 17 -53.49 13.31 0.43
N ALA A 18 -53.52 11.99 0.48
CA ALA A 18 -52.34 11.18 0.75
C ALA A 18 -51.38 11.30 -0.46
N ALA A 19 -50.37 12.16 -0.36
CA ALA A 19 -49.29 12.20 -1.32
C ALA A 19 -48.52 10.88 -1.23
N LEU A 20 -48.65 10.03 -2.24
CA LEU A 20 -47.81 8.85 -2.43
C LEU A 20 -46.39 9.33 -2.72
N VAL A 21 -45.58 9.45 -1.66
CA VAL A 21 -44.13 9.65 -1.79
C VAL A 21 -43.57 8.33 -2.34
N PRO A 22 -43.00 8.30 -3.56
CA PRO A 22 -42.36 7.08 -4.05
C PRO A 22 -41.26 6.68 -3.06
N PRO A 23 -41.09 5.39 -2.76
CA PRO A 23 -40.01 4.97 -1.86
C PRO A 23 -38.71 5.51 -2.43
N ALA A 24 -37.93 6.19 -1.58
CA ALA A 24 -36.58 6.61 -1.93
C ALA A 24 -35.87 5.35 -2.45
N ARG A 25 -35.54 5.33 -3.75
CA ARG A 25 -34.68 4.27 -4.28
C ARG A 25 -33.40 4.34 -3.45
N ALA A 26 -33.11 3.28 -2.71
CA ALA A 26 -31.81 3.14 -2.08
C ALA A 26 -30.78 3.30 -3.20
N VAL A 27 -30.06 4.41 -3.19
CA VAL A 27 -28.93 4.60 -4.11
C VAL A 27 -27.97 3.47 -3.73
N ALA A 28 -27.76 2.53 -4.66
CA ALA A 28 -26.81 1.46 -4.44
C ALA A 28 -25.47 2.11 -4.08
N GLN A 29 -24.92 1.76 -2.92
CA GLN A 29 -23.62 2.28 -2.54
C GLN A 29 -22.57 1.61 -3.43
N PRO A 30 -21.63 2.37 -3.99
CA PRO A 30 -20.59 1.81 -4.82
C PRO A 30 -19.75 0.82 -4.00
N LEU A 31 -19.22 -0.20 -4.68
CA LEU A 31 -18.23 -1.10 -4.11
C LEU A 31 -16.92 -0.33 -3.95
N LEU A 32 -16.51 -0.12 -2.70
CA LEU A 32 -15.31 0.64 -2.35
C LEU A 32 -14.10 -0.28 -2.18
N PRO A 33 -12.90 0.19 -2.51
CA PRO A 33 -11.66 -0.46 -2.11
C PRO A 33 -11.43 -0.33 -0.61
N ASP A 34 -10.58 -1.21 -0.07
CA ASP A 34 -10.09 -1.20 1.30
C ASP A 34 -8.60 -1.49 1.24
N LEU A 35 -7.74 -0.48 1.42
CA LEU A 35 -6.31 -0.61 1.24
C LEU A 35 -5.66 -1.04 2.55
N ARG A 36 -5.42 -2.34 2.67
CA ARG A 36 -4.68 -2.90 3.80
C ARG A 36 -3.18 -2.78 3.53
N GLN A 37 -2.46 -2.17 4.46
CA GLN A 37 -1.01 -2.23 4.43
C GLN A 37 -0.53 -3.62 4.89
N ALA A 38 0.16 -4.34 4.01
CA ALA A 38 0.76 -5.62 4.32
C ALA A 38 1.90 -5.49 5.37
N PRO A 39 2.32 -6.57 6.03
CA PRO A 39 3.39 -6.50 7.00
C PRO A 39 4.72 -5.99 6.40
N VAL A 40 5.37 -5.06 7.09
CA VAL A 40 6.61 -4.41 6.62
C VAL A 40 7.75 -5.42 6.46
N GLY A 41 8.47 -5.36 5.33
CA GLY A 41 9.64 -6.20 5.07
C GLY A 41 9.30 -7.65 4.68
N CYS A 42 8.05 -7.93 4.33
CA CYS A 42 7.61 -9.21 3.76
C CYS A 42 7.43 -9.09 2.24
N PRO A 43 7.56 -10.20 1.49
CA PRO A 43 7.18 -10.23 0.07
C PRO A 43 5.67 -10.03 -0.09
N GLY A 44 5.24 -9.59 -1.27
CA GLY A 44 3.83 -9.52 -1.63
C GLY A 44 3.10 -10.86 -1.43
N GLY A 45 1.89 -10.80 -0.85
CA GLY A 45 1.04 -11.98 -0.64
C GLY A 45 1.48 -12.89 0.50
N TYR A 46 2.43 -12.45 1.33
CA TYR A 46 2.93 -13.24 2.45
C TYR A 46 1.84 -13.56 3.48
N GLY A 47 1.51 -14.84 3.62
CA GLY A 47 0.52 -15.35 4.60
C GLY A 47 1.12 -16.01 5.84
N GLY A 48 2.43 -15.89 6.07
CA GLY A 48 3.14 -16.50 7.20
C GLY A 48 3.22 -15.59 8.43
N ASP A 49 4.07 -15.97 9.40
CA ASP A 49 4.35 -15.15 10.59
C ASP A 49 5.17 -13.90 10.20
N PRO A 50 4.62 -12.68 10.37
CA PRO A 50 5.33 -11.45 10.03
C PRO A 50 6.66 -11.23 10.74
N ALA A 51 6.92 -11.89 11.88
CA ALA A 51 8.22 -11.83 12.57
C ALA A 51 9.35 -12.54 11.80
N LEU A 52 9.00 -13.39 10.84
CA LEU A 52 9.94 -14.15 10.03
C LEU A 52 10.31 -13.47 8.72
N CYS A 53 9.78 -12.28 8.45
CA CYS A 53 10.04 -11.56 7.21
C CYS A 53 11.47 -11.00 7.12
N ARG A 54 12.05 -11.06 5.91
CA ARG A 54 13.47 -10.79 5.63
C ARG A 54 13.71 -9.98 4.35
N ASP A 55 12.67 -9.42 3.74
CA ASP A 55 12.82 -8.55 2.56
C ASP A 55 13.18 -7.13 3.00
N TRP A 56 14.31 -7.01 3.70
CA TRP A 56 14.86 -5.75 4.19
C TRP A 56 16.34 -5.92 4.51
N ASP A 57 17.09 -4.83 4.45
CA ASP A 57 18.51 -4.80 4.81
C ASP A 57 18.98 -3.41 5.26
N VAL A 58 20.25 -3.34 5.69
CA VAL A 58 20.93 -2.09 6.02
C VAL A 58 22.06 -1.88 5.02
N CYS A 59 21.89 -0.90 4.16
CA CYS A 59 22.71 -0.65 2.99
C CYS A 59 23.59 0.60 3.21
N MET A 60 24.91 0.44 3.20
CA MET A 60 25.82 1.58 3.18
C MET A 60 26.06 2.02 1.74
N VAL A 61 26.04 3.33 1.49
CA VAL A 61 26.23 3.91 0.14
C VAL A 61 27.23 5.07 0.16
N THR A 62 27.93 5.25 -0.95
CA THR A 62 28.94 6.31 -1.13
C THR A 62 28.36 7.62 -1.68
N ASP A 63 27.27 7.56 -2.46
CA ASP A 63 26.53 8.73 -2.93
C ASP A 63 25.12 8.77 -2.30
N PRO A 64 24.86 9.66 -1.32
CA PRO A 64 23.55 9.82 -0.72
C PRO A 64 22.46 10.30 -1.69
N LYS A 65 22.86 10.89 -2.83
CA LYS A 65 21.93 11.44 -3.83
C LYS A 65 21.47 10.40 -4.84
N ASP A 66 22.21 9.31 -5.00
CA ASP A 66 21.82 8.22 -5.90
C ASP A 66 20.76 7.33 -5.24
N PRO A 67 19.49 7.38 -5.67
CA PRO A 67 18.43 6.62 -5.02
C PRO A 67 18.52 5.11 -5.27
N SER A 68 19.27 4.69 -6.30
CA SER A 68 19.59 3.30 -6.66
C SER A 68 20.97 2.85 -6.19
N GLY A 69 21.69 3.69 -5.43
CA GLY A 69 23.08 3.46 -5.08
C GLY A 69 23.33 2.05 -4.52
N GLU A 70 24.32 1.37 -5.11
CA GLU A 70 24.68 0.00 -4.72
C GLU A 70 25.13 -0.06 -3.25
N CYS A 71 24.75 -1.14 -2.57
CA CYS A 71 25.22 -1.40 -1.22
C CYS A 71 26.69 -1.80 -1.25
N VAL A 72 27.51 -1.04 -0.52
CA VAL A 72 28.95 -1.29 -0.42
C VAL A 72 29.32 -1.69 1.01
N THR A 73 30.42 -2.43 1.14
CA THR A 73 30.98 -2.81 2.45
C THR A 73 32.22 -1.98 2.82
N SER A 74 32.71 -1.15 1.90
CA SER A 74 33.91 -0.34 2.10
C SER A 74 33.88 0.92 1.22
N GLY A 75 34.83 1.82 1.44
CA GLY A 75 34.95 3.09 0.70
C GLY A 75 34.52 4.30 1.53
N SER A 76 34.32 5.43 0.85
CA SER A 76 33.87 6.67 1.50
C SER A 76 32.36 6.64 1.74
N ILE A 77 31.92 5.89 2.75
CA ILE A 77 30.50 5.79 3.10
C ILE A 77 29.97 7.17 3.52
N ARG A 78 28.87 7.58 2.90
CA ARG A 78 28.22 8.88 3.12
C ARG A 78 26.79 8.77 3.60
N SER A 79 26.13 7.64 3.36
CA SER A 79 24.78 7.37 3.88
C SER A 79 24.61 5.90 4.23
N VAL A 80 23.73 5.63 5.19
CA VAL A 80 23.28 4.30 5.60
C VAL A 80 21.76 4.26 5.49
N ARG A 81 21.24 3.29 4.75
CA ARG A 81 19.82 3.18 4.41
C ARG A 81 19.24 1.89 4.98
N LEU A 82 18.12 2.00 5.69
CA LEU A 82 17.26 0.85 5.97
C LEU A 82 16.33 0.66 4.78
N ARG A 83 16.54 -0.39 4.00
CA ARG A 83 15.68 -0.72 2.86
C ARG A 83 14.71 -1.82 3.25
N PHE A 84 13.47 -1.77 2.77
CA PHE A 84 12.46 -2.78 3.10
C PHE A 84 11.34 -2.84 2.07
N THR A 85 10.83 -4.04 1.81
CA THR A 85 9.66 -4.22 0.95
C THR A 85 8.42 -3.66 1.64
N THR A 86 7.63 -2.90 0.89
CA THR A 86 6.26 -2.54 1.28
C THR A 86 5.29 -3.15 0.29
N ALA A 87 4.08 -3.43 0.75
CA ALA A 87 3.05 -3.93 -0.13
C ALA A 87 1.67 -3.45 0.32
N GLU A 88 0.85 -3.05 -0.64
CA GLU A 88 -0.50 -2.55 -0.43
C GLU A 88 -1.49 -3.54 -1.03
N ASP A 89 -2.36 -4.10 -0.20
CA ASP A 89 -3.42 -5.03 -0.59
C ASP A 89 -4.73 -4.29 -0.82
N ASN A 90 -5.54 -4.71 -1.79
CA ASN A 90 -6.96 -4.33 -1.81
C ASN A 90 -7.84 -5.46 -1.28
N VAL A 91 -8.35 -5.29 -0.07
CA VAL A 91 -9.24 -6.25 0.63
C VAL A 91 -10.71 -5.81 0.62
N GLY A 92 -11.04 -4.79 -0.17
CA GLY A 92 -12.36 -4.16 -0.20
C GLY A 92 -13.41 -4.94 -0.97
N ALA A 93 -14.56 -4.30 -1.14
CA ALA A 93 -15.65 -4.85 -1.93
C ALA A 93 -15.48 -4.58 -3.44
N GLY A 94 -14.76 -3.51 -3.80
CA GLY A 94 -14.52 -3.08 -5.18
C GLY A 94 -13.05 -2.77 -5.47
N PRO A 95 -12.67 -2.68 -6.75
CA PRO A 95 -11.30 -2.40 -7.13
C PRO A 95 -10.89 -0.97 -6.78
N LEU A 96 -9.60 -0.75 -6.52
CA LEU A 96 -9.03 0.60 -6.58
C LEU A 96 -8.79 0.92 -8.05
N LEU A 97 -9.41 1.98 -8.57
CA LEU A 97 -9.20 2.42 -9.95
C LEU A 97 -9.00 3.92 -10.02
N LEU A 98 -7.91 4.32 -10.68
CA LEU A 98 -7.45 5.69 -10.77
C LEU A 98 -7.15 6.02 -12.22
N TYR A 99 -7.80 7.07 -12.71
CA TYR A 99 -7.71 7.51 -14.08
C TYR A 99 -7.03 8.87 -14.09
N GLY A 100 -5.87 8.94 -14.73
CA GLY A 100 -5.13 10.16 -15.00
C GLY A 100 -5.58 10.76 -16.33
N ARG A 101 -5.72 12.09 -16.40
CA ARG A 101 -5.77 12.83 -17.67
C ARG A 101 -5.03 14.15 -17.58
N ARG A 102 -4.29 14.49 -18.63
CA ARG A 102 -3.65 15.79 -18.82
C ARG A 102 -3.82 16.33 -20.23
N SER A 103 -3.66 17.65 -20.38
CA SER A 103 -3.46 18.25 -21.70
C SER A 103 -2.05 17.94 -22.20
N PRO A 104 -1.83 17.81 -23.53
CA PRO A 104 -0.49 17.63 -24.09
C PRO A 104 0.49 18.69 -23.54
N GLY A 105 1.68 18.24 -23.12
CA GLY A 105 2.73 19.10 -22.56
C GLY A 105 2.59 19.48 -21.08
N SER A 106 1.48 19.16 -20.40
CA SER A 106 1.37 19.36 -18.95
C SER A 106 2.24 18.34 -18.19
N ALA A 107 2.95 18.74 -17.13
CA ALA A 107 3.82 17.80 -16.40
C ALA A 107 3.06 16.71 -15.63
N GLU A 108 1.87 17.04 -15.13
CA GLU A 108 1.07 16.17 -14.27
C GLU A 108 -0.31 15.87 -14.86
N MET A 109 -0.85 14.69 -14.51
CA MET A 109 -2.23 14.33 -14.74
C MET A 109 -3.10 14.63 -13.53
N ARG A 110 -4.30 15.18 -13.77
CA ARG A 110 -5.36 15.16 -12.76
C ARG A 110 -5.84 13.72 -12.62
N VAL A 111 -6.17 13.31 -11.40
CA VAL A 111 -6.64 11.95 -11.11
C VAL A 111 -8.09 11.96 -10.66
N ARG A 112 -8.88 11.05 -11.25
CA ARG A 112 -10.22 10.67 -10.78
C ARG A 112 -10.23 9.22 -10.34
N GLN A 113 -10.98 8.93 -9.28
CA GLN A 113 -11.18 7.58 -8.77
C GLN A 113 -12.50 7.03 -9.31
N GLY A 114 -12.47 5.86 -9.93
CA GLY A 114 -13.66 5.16 -10.42
C GLY A 114 -14.14 4.07 -9.46
N PHE A 115 -15.44 3.77 -9.51
CA PHE A 115 -16.07 2.73 -8.68
C PHE A 115 -16.94 1.81 -9.50
N GLN A 116 -17.04 0.57 -9.06
CA GLN A 116 -18.01 -0.39 -9.57
C GLN A 116 -19.27 -0.34 -8.69
N ASP A 117 -20.45 -0.19 -9.29
CA ASP A 117 -21.69 -0.07 -8.52
C ASP A 117 -22.15 -1.38 -7.88
N ARG A 118 -21.90 -2.51 -8.55
CA ARG A 118 -22.25 -3.85 -8.11
C ARG A 118 -21.37 -4.90 -8.78
N ARG A 119 -21.24 -6.05 -8.15
CA ARG A 119 -20.50 -7.21 -8.70
C ARG A 119 -21.12 -7.67 -10.02
N GLY A 120 -20.27 -8.05 -10.97
CA GLY A 120 -20.62 -8.38 -12.36
C GLY A 120 -21.27 -7.21 -13.11
N GLY A 121 -21.22 -6.00 -12.56
CA GLY A 121 -21.67 -4.77 -13.22
C GLY A 121 -20.54 -4.14 -14.03
N PRO A 122 -20.87 -3.15 -14.88
CA PRO A 122 -19.87 -2.36 -15.58
C PRO A 122 -18.85 -1.74 -14.62
N ILE A 123 -17.59 -1.71 -15.04
CA ILE A 123 -16.49 -1.04 -14.36
C ILE A 123 -16.12 0.16 -15.23
N PRO A 124 -15.91 1.37 -14.65
CA PRO A 124 -15.45 2.52 -15.42
C PRO A 124 -14.22 2.17 -16.27
N VAL A 125 -14.15 2.69 -17.50
CA VAL A 125 -13.00 2.45 -18.39
C VAL A 125 -12.27 3.73 -18.78
N SER A 126 -12.74 4.89 -18.32
CA SER A 126 -12.18 6.18 -18.70
C SER A 126 -12.20 7.21 -17.56
N PHE A 127 -11.39 8.26 -17.72
CA PHE A 127 -11.37 9.42 -16.82
C PHE A 127 -12.74 10.10 -16.67
N ASP A 128 -13.54 10.10 -17.73
CA ASP A 128 -14.86 10.74 -17.71
C ASP A 128 -15.89 9.91 -16.93
N GLU A 129 -15.78 8.59 -16.98
CA GLU A 129 -16.64 7.66 -16.23
C GLU A 129 -16.28 7.58 -14.74
N ALA A 130 -15.00 7.76 -14.38
CA ALA A 130 -14.54 7.63 -13.00
C ALA A 130 -15.26 8.59 -12.02
N GLY A 131 -15.68 9.77 -12.47
CA GLY A 131 -16.62 10.64 -11.74
C GLY A 131 -16.08 11.34 -10.49
N ARG A 132 -15.35 10.66 -9.59
CA ARG A 132 -14.88 11.24 -8.32
C ARG A 132 -13.52 11.91 -8.48
N THR A 133 -13.47 13.23 -8.28
CA THR A 133 -12.20 13.98 -8.23
C THR A 133 -11.38 13.62 -7.00
N THR A 134 -10.06 13.56 -7.16
CA THR A 134 -9.10 13.38 -6.05
C THR A 134 -8.20 14.62 -5.92
N LYS A 135 -7.42 14.68 -4.83
CA LYS A 135 -6.37 15.70 -4.65
C LYS A 135 -4.98 15.22 -5.09
N THR A 136 -4.85 13.95 -5.46
CA THR A 136 -3.59 13.39 -5.97
C THR A 136 -3.47 13.65 -7.47
N THR A 137 -2.24 13.60 -7.96
CA THR A 137 -1.88 13.72 -9.37
C THR A 137 -1.01 12.55 -9.78
N MET A 138 -0.85 12.34 -11.09
CA MET A 138 0.16 11.43 -11.61
C MET A 138 1.28 12.22 -12.28
N TYR A 139 2.52 11.78 -12.08
CA TYR A 139 3.72 12.37 -12.68
C TYR A 139 4.55 11.28 -13.36
N TYR A 140 5.14 11.60 -14.50
CA TYR A 140 6.06 10.67 -15.17
C TYR A 140 7.44 10.78 -14.55
N GLU A 141 7.94 9.72 -13.92
CA GLU A 141 9.27 9.68 -13.33
C GLU A 141 10.34 9.45 -14.43
N PRO A 142 11.23 10.41 -14.69
CA PRO A 142 12.25 10.26 -15.74
C PRO A 142 13.46 9.43 -15.31
N ALA A 143 13.62 9.10 -14.02
CA ALA A 143 14.74 8.29 -13.53
C ALA A 143 14.85 6.97 -14.30
N LYS A 144 16.10 6.56 -14.60
CA LYS A 144 16.38 5.42 -15.51
C LYS A 144 15.71 4.12 -15.09
N SER A 145 15.54 3.92 -13.79
CA SER A 145 14.90 2.79 -13.09
C SER A 145 13.38 2.84 -13.12
N HIS A 146 12.77 4.02 -13.24
CA HIS A 146 11.34 4.27 -13.00
C HIS A 146 10.69 5.05 -14.14
N ARG A 147 11.00 4.67 -15.39
CA ARG A 147 10.48 5.32 -16.62
C ARG A 147 9.00 5.02 -16.87
N HIS A 148 8.13 5.43 -15.97
CA HIS A 148 6.68 5.24 -16.01
C HIS A 148 5.96 6.31 -15.18
N TRP A 149 4.64 6.33 -15.29
CA TRP A 149 3.77 7.20 -14.51
C TRP A 149 3.61 6.69 -13.09
N HIS A 150 3.62 7.63 -12.15
CA HIS A 150 3.44 7.39 -10.72
C HIS A 150 2.27 8.19 -10.21
N LEU A 151 1.37 7.56 -9.45
CA LEU A 151 0.47 8.22 -8.53
C LEU A 151 1.26 8.84 -7.37
N LEU A 152 1.12 10.14 -7.19
CA LEU A 152 1.80 10.86 -6.12
C LEU A 152 1.07 10.74 -4.78
N ASP A 153 1.83 10.80 -3.69
CA ASP A 153 1.31 10.80 -2.31
C ASP A 153 0.45 9.57 -1.95
N PHE A 154 0.69 8.43 -2.61
CA PHE A 154 -0.06 7.19 -2.38
C PHE A 154 0.29 6.54 -1.04
N ALA A 155 1.56 6.38 -0.71
CA ALA A 155 2.00 5.81 0.57
C ALA A 155 3.15 6.62 1.17
N ARG A 156 3.36 6.46 2.48
CA ARG A 156 4.41 7.14 3.26
C ARG A 156 5.12 6.15 4.15
N MET A 157 6.45 6.13 4.07
CA MET A 157 7.30 5.39 4.98
C MET A 157 7.97 6.34 5.98
N GLN A 158 7.99 5.95 7.25
CA GLN A 158 8.53 6.78 8.31
C GLN A 158 9.29 5.95 9.33
N LEU A 159 10.34 6.54 9.90
CA LEU A 159 10.93 6.10 11.15
C LEU A 159 10.38 6.98 12.26
N ARG A 160 9.75 6.39 13.28
CA ARG A 160 9.17 7.10 14.41
C ARG A 160 9.83 6.65 15.71
N THR A 161 9.96 7.57 16.66
CA THR A 161 10.27 7.22 18.05
C THR A 161 9.11 6.43 18.69
N PRO A 162 9.31 5.77 19.84
CA PRO A 162 8.22 5.08 20.53
C PRO A 162 7.05 5.99 20.95
N GLY A 163 7.32 7.27 21.16
CA GLY A 163 6.27 8.28 21.40
C GLY A 163 5.48 8.68 20.14
N GLY A 164 5.82 8.16 18.96
CA GLY A 164 5.20 8.45 17.67
C GLY A 164 5.77 9.65 16.93
N ARG A 165 6.77 10.35 17.48
CA ARG A 165 7.43 11.46 16.77
C ARG A 165 8.23 10.94 15.58
N VAL A 166 7.98 11.48 14.39
CA VAL A 166 8.75 11.20 13.16
C VAL A 166 10.19 11.68 13.32
N VAL A 167 11.14 10.81 12.98
CA VAL A 167 12.59 11.05 12.97
C VAL A 167 13.09 11.09 11.53
N VAL A 168 12.59 10.19 10.69
CA VAL A 168 12.90 10.10 9.26
C VAL A 168 11.59 9.93 8.51
N ALA A 169 11.47 10.61 7.38
CA ALA A 169 10.43 10.38 6.39
C ALA A 169 11.07 9.96 5.08
N ASP A 170 10.36 9.16 4.29
CA ASP A 170 10.80 8.75 2.98
C ASP A 170 10.98 9.93 2.01
N ARG A 171 11.63 9.64 0.89
CA ARG A 171 11.77 10.54 -0.25
C ARG A 171 11.02 10.02 -1.48
N LYS A 172 10.12 9.06 -1.30
CA LYS A 172 9.38 8.41 -2.38
C LYS A 172 8.20 9.32 -2.75
N ASN A 173 8.26 9.81 -3.98
CA ASN A 173 7.30 10.77 -4.53
C ASN A 173 6.02 10.07 -5.03
N GLY A 174 6.13 8.86 -5.60
CA GLY A 174 4.97 8.15 -6.09
C GLY A 174 5.19 6.66 -6.42
N PHE A 175 4.10 6.07 -6.90
CA PHE A 175 3.92 4.63 -7.10
C PHE A 175 3.16 4.39 -8.41
N CYS A 176 3.63 3.48 -9.24
CA CYS A 176 2.87 2.85 -10.32
C CYS A 176 2.02 1.71 -9.73
N LEU A 177 0.69 1.76 -9.89
CA LEU A 177 -0.20 0.72 -9.35
C LEU A 177 -0.68 -0.30 -10.39
N GLY A 178 -0.49 -1.58 -10.07
CA GLY A 178 -1.03 -2.74 -10.79
C GLY A 178 -1.13 -3.98 -9.91
N ASP A 179 -1.69 -5.05 -10.46
CA ASP A 179 -1.79 -6.32 -9.74
C ASP A 179 -0.44 -7.05 -9.82
N ARG A 180 0.35 -7.05 -8.75
CA ARG A 180 1.69 -7.70 -8.71
C ARG A 180 1.67 -9.08 -8.09
N TYR A 181 0.75 -9.29 -7.16
CA TYR A 181 0.55 -10.56 -6.51
C TYR A 181 -0.90 -10.73 -6.08
N ARG A 182 -1.24 -11.97 -5.75
CA ARG A 182 -2.49 -12.33 -5.12
C ARG A 182 -2.32 -12.37 -3.60
N THR A 183 -3.23 -11.71 -2.88
CA THR A 183 -3.25 -11.71 -1.41
C THR A 183 -3.53 -13.12 -0.86
N ALA A 184 -3.01 -13.42 0.32
CA ALA A 184 -3.17 -14.73 0.96
C ALA A 184 -4.65 -15.06 1.27
N ASP A 185 -5.48 -14.04 1.47
CA ASP A 185 -6.90 -14.14 1.80
C ASP A 185 -7.84 -13.91 0.61
N ALA A 186 -7.31 -13.79 -0.62
CA ALA A 186 -8.10 -13.53 -1.83
C ALA A 186 -9.27 -14.52 -2.05
N ASP A 187 -9.11 -15.80 -1.70
CA ASP A 187 -10.17 -16.81 -1.80
C ASP A 187 -11.36 -16.57 -0.85
N SER A 188 -11.16 -15.76 0.19
CA SER A 188 -12.20 -15.40 1.14
C SER A 188 -12.91 -14.08 0.78
N LEU A 189 -12.31 -13.25 -0.07
CA LEU A 189 -12.84 -11.94 -0.42
C LEU A 189 -13.96 -12.04 -1.46
N PRO A 190 -15.19 -11.55 -1.17
CA PRO A 190 -16.32 -11.67 -2.10
C PRO A 190 -16.13 -10.91 -3.43
N GLY A 191 -15.39 -9.79 -3.38
CA GLY A 191 -15.12 -8.94 -4.56
C GLY A 191 -14.02 -9.48 -5.47
N ALA A 192 -13.26 -10.49 -5.06
CA ALA A 192 -12.16 -11.03 -5.85
C ALA A 192 -12.65 -11.67 -7.16
N ALA A 193 -11.86 -11.52 -8.23
CA ALA A 193 -12.13 -12.10 -9.53
C ALA A 193 -12.10 -13.63 -9.46
N ARG A 194 -13.26 -14.28 -9.69
CA ARG A 194 -13.40 -15.75 -9.63
C ARG A 194 -13.99 -16.36 -10.89
N GLU A 195 -14.80 -15.60 -11.60
CA GLU A 195 -15.55 -16.07 -12.75
C GLU A 195 -14.82 -15.63 -14.03
N PRO A 196 -14.30 -16.56 -14.84
CA PRO A 196 -13.69 -16.22 -16.12
C PRO A 196 -14.67 -15.45 -17.01
N GLY A 197 -14.22 -14.36 -17.62
CA GLY A 197 -15.05 -13.48 -18.46
C GLY A 197 -15.98 -12.54 -17.68
N SER A 198 -15.90 -12.49 -16.35
CA SER A 198 -16.51 -11.41 -15.57
C SER A 198 -15.77 -10.09 -15.77
N PRO A 199 -16.44 -8.92 -15.62
CA PRO A 199 -15.78 -7.62 -15.65
C PRO A 199 -14.58 -7.52 -14.70
N GLU A 200 -14.66 -8.12 -13.53
CA GLU A 200 -13.59 -8.15 -12.53
C GLU A 200 -12.39 -9.00 -13.00
N ALA A 201 -12.62 -10.14 -13.64
CA ALA A 201 -11.55 -10.97 -14.19
C ALA A 201 -10.85 -10.30 -15.39
N GLU A 202 -11.61 -9.63 -16.26
CA GLU A 202 -11.04 -8.85 -17.35
C GLU A 202 -10.24 -7.65 -16.83
N LEU A 203 -10.72 -6.98 -15.77
CA LEU A 203 -9.97 -5.91 -15.12
C LEU A 203 -8.66 -6.42 -14.52
N ALA A 204 -8.71 -7.51 -13.75
CA ALA A 204 -7.52 -8.08 -13.12
C ALA A 204 -6.44 -8.44 -14.15
N GLN A 205 -6.83 -9.04 -15.28
CA GLN A 205 -5.90 -9.33 -16.37
C GLN A 205 -5.23 -8.07 -16.94
N ARG A 206 -5.98 -6.96 -17.07
CA ARG A 206 -5.42 -5.68 -17.53
C ARG A 206 -4.48 -5.08 -16.50
N LEU A 207 -4.84 -5.10 -15.22
CA LEU A 207 -4.04 -4.53 -14.13
C LEU A 207 -2.77 -5.34 -13.86
N GLU A 208 -2.79 -6.65 -14.05
CA GLU A 208 -1.61 -7.51 -13.98
C GLU A 208 -0.55 -7.13 -15.02
N GLN A 209 -1.00 -6.76 -16.22
CA GLN A 209 -0.14 -6.33 -17.32
C GLN A 209 0.21 -4.84 -17.25
N ASN A 210 -0.37 -4.10 -16.30
CA ASN A 210 -0.18 -2.66 -16.24
C ASN A 210 1.25 -2.30 -15.83
N ARG A 211 1.92 -1.55 -16.70
CA ARG A 211 3.26 -0.99 -16.48
C ARG A 211 3.24 0.54 -16.42
N CYS A 212 2.07 1.13 -16.17
CA CYS A 212 1.86 2.57 -15.97
C CYS A 212 2.48 3.42 -17.07
N GLY A 213 2.25 3.05 -18.35
CA GLY A 213 2.83 3.78 -19.49
C GLY A 213 4.35 3.74 -19.54
N TYR A 214 4.94 2.57 -19.26
CA TYR A 214 6.39 2.40 -19.31
C TYR A 214 7.00 2.89 -20.63
N ARG A 215 7.95 3.83 -20.52
CA ARG A 215 8.61 4.54 -21.63
C ARG A 215 7.66 5.33 -22.53
N ASP A 216 6.51 5.72 -22.02
CA ASP A 216 5.56 6.62 -22.68
C ASP A 216 5.40 7.93 -21.88
N PRO A 217 6.40 8.83 -21.94
CA PRO A 217 6.33 10.12 -21.28
C PRO A 217 5.30 11.07 -21.91
N ASP A 218 4.77 10.73 -23.09
CA ASP A 218 3.83 11.57 -23.86
C ASP A 218 2.36 11.19 -23.63
N ALA A 219 2.11 10.08 -22.93
CA ALA A 219 0.77 9.65 -22.53
C ALA A 219 -0.06 10.82 -21.97
N THR A 220 -1.29 10.97 -22.45
CA THR A 220 -2.23 12.00 -21.97
C THR A 220 -3.33 11.45 -21.09
N GLU A 221 -3.44 10.12 -21.04
CA GLU A 221 -4.32 9.37 -20.17
C GLU A 221 -3.54 8.22 -19.54
N MET A 222 -3.93 7.84 -18.31
CA MET A 222 -3.34 6.71 -17.61
C MET A 222 -4.41 6.01 -16.77
N VAL A 223 -4.29 4.70 -16.62
CA VAL A 223 -5.10 3.92 -15.67
C VAL A 223 -4.16 3.15 -14.77
N GLU A 224 -4.37 3.28 -13.47
CA GLU A 224 -3.67 2.55 -12.43
C GLU A 224 -4.69 2.00 -11.43
N GLY A 225 -4.37 0.90 -10.76
CA GLY A 225 -5.32 0.29 -9.84
C GLY A 225 -4.85 -1.02 -9.24
N ILE A 226 -5.66 -1.52 -8.31
CA ILE A 226 -5.45 -2.80 -7.63
C ILE A 226 -6.81 -3.51 -7.54
N SER A 227 -6.91 -4.69 -8.14
CA SER A 227 -8.11 -5.53 -8.06
C SER A 227 -8.35 -6.03 -6.65
N VAL A 228 -9.60 -6.35 -6.31
CA VAL A 228 -9.91 -6.98 -5.02
C VAL A 228 -9.18 -8.34 -4.92
N GLY A 229 -8.47 -8.55 -3.81
CA GLY A 229 -7.67 -9.74 -3.57
C GLY A 229 -6.30 -9.72 -4.25
N SER A 230 -5.94 -8.64 -4.92
CA SER A 230 -4.59 -8.37 -5.42
C SER A 230 -3.88 -7.36 -4.53
N GLY A 231 -2.57 -7.22 -4.72
CA GLY A 231 -1.79 -6.13 -4.16
C GLY A 231 -0.64 -5.71 -5.07
N ASP A 232 -0.02 -4.60 -4.72
CA ASP A 232 1.18 -4.06 -5.36
C ASP A 232 2.32 -4.03 -4.34
N ASP A 233 3.48 -4.59 -4.67
CA ASP A 233 4.66 -4.62 -3.82
C ASP A 233 5.83 -3.86 -4.44
N TYR A 234 6.50 -3.08 -3.58
CA TYR A 234 7.73 -2.39 -3.91
C TYR A 234 8.86 -3.03 -3.14
N ARG A 235 9.66 -3.85 -3.84
CA ARG A 235 10.74 -4.61 -3.24
C ARG A 235 11.80 -3.69 -2.63
N TYR A 236 12.41 -4.11 -1.52
CA TYR A 236 13.45 -3.35 -0.81
C TYR A 236 14.63 -2.88 -1.67
N ASP A 237 14.90 -3.52 -2.82
CA ASP A 237 16.02 -3.22 -3.68
C ASP A 237 15.70 -2.25 -4.83
N VAL A 238 14.47 -1.71 -4.90
CA VAL A 238 14.10 -0.66 -5.88
C VAL A 238 14.35 0.75 -5.34
N ASP A 239 14.37 1.75 -6.22
CA ASP A 239 14.75 3.10 -5.81
C ASP A 239 13.77 3.72 -4.83
N PHE A 240 14.32 4.56 -3.96
CA PHE A 240 13.62 5.26 -2.89
C PHE A 240 12.92 4.35 -1.88
N GLN A 241 13.09 3.03 -1.98
CA GLN A 241 12.48 2.05 -1.08
C GLN A 241 13.26 1.89 0.23
N TRP A 242 13.51 3.01 0.90
CA TRP A 242 14.38 3.08 2.07
C TRP A 242 14.17 4.32 2.95
N LEU A 243 14.62 4.21 4.20
CA LEU A 243 14.75 5.31 5.16
C LEU A 243 16.22 5.56 5.48
N ASP A 244 16.66 6.82 5.48
CA ASP A 244 18.04 7.19 5.78
C ASP A 244 18.31 7.14 7.30
N LEU A 245 19.14 6.18 7.73
CA LEU A 245 19.53 5.97 9.12
C LEU A 245 20.83 6.69 9.50
N THR A 246 21.47 7.41 8.57
CA THR A 246 22.84 7.92 8.73
C THR A 246 23.03 8.65 10.06
N ASP A 247 22.15 9.60 10.35
CA ASP A 247 22.23 10.41 11.57
C ASP A 247 21.26 9.95 12.68
N VAL A 248 20.65 8.76 12.52
CA VAL A 248 19.74 8.19 13.52
C VAL A 248 20.56 7.65 14.70
N PRO A 249 20.33 8.13 15.94
CA PRO A 249 20.99 7.59 17.13
C PRO A 249 20.61 6.15 17.42
N SER A 250 21.46 5.43 18.14
CA SER A 250 21.11 4.10 18.65
C SER A 250 19.90 4.18 19.58
N GLY A 251 18.98 3.22 19.47
CA GLY A 251 17.72 3.21 20.21
C GLY A 251 16.64 2.35 19.56
N THR A 252 15.45 2.39 20.12
CA THR A 252 14.26 1.70 19.59
C THR A 252 13.41 2.66 18.78
N TYR A 253 12.92 2.19 17.63
CA TYR A 253 12.09 2.95 16.71
C TYR A 253 10.99 2.07 16.12
N ASP A 254 9.94 2.70 15.60
CA ASP A 254 8.98 2.08 14.71
C ASP A 254 9.27 2.46 13.26
N VAL A 255 9.39 1.46 12.39
CA VAL A 255 9.27 1.66 10.95
C VAL A 255 7.80 1.52 10.63
N VAL A 256 7.21 2.55 10.03
CA VAL A 256 5.78 2.62 9.73
C VAL A 256 5.62 2.87 8.25
N ASN A 257 4.83 2.05 7.57
CA ASN A 257 4.30 2.38 6.25
C ASN A 257 2.80 2.66 6.35
N THR A 258 2.34 3.71 5.68
CA THR A 258 0.94 4.10 5.65
C THR A 258 0.48 4.41 4.22
N VAL A 259 -0.44 3.60 3.69
CA VAL A 259 -1.14 3.86 2.43
C VAL A 259 -2.24 4.90 2.61
N ASN A 260 -2.46 5.71 1.58
CA ASN A 260 -3.43 6.80 1.50
C ASN A 260 -3.45 7.69 2.76
N SER A 261 -2.26 8.03 3.28
CA SER A 261 -2.12 8.83 4.51
C SER A 261 -2.83 10.19 4.44
N GLY A 262 -2.90 10.80 3.25
CA GLY A 262 -3.61 12.05 2.98
C GLY A 262 -5.12 11.91 2.80
N ARG A 263 -5.66 10.68 2.82
CA ARG A 263 -7.08 10.34 2.62
C ARG A 263 -7.68 10.99 1.38
N THR A 264 -6.92 11.00 0.29
CA THR A 264 -7.33 11.59 -1.00
C THR A 264 -8.23 10.61 -1.78
N LEU A 265 -8.01 9.32 -1.57
CA LEU A 265 -8.80 8.22 -2.12
C LEU A 265 -9.92 7.84 -1.15
N LEU A 266 -11.10 7.53 -1.68
CA LEU A 266 -12.22 7.01 -0.91
C LEU A 266 -12.06 5.50 -0.73
N GLU A 267 -12.22 5.04 0.50
CA GLU A 267 -12.10 3.64 0.91
C GLU A 267 -13.29 3.28 1.83
N SER A 268 -13.59 1.99 1.98
CA SER A 268 -14.58 1.53 2.96
C SER A 268 -14.09 1.65 4.39
N SER A 269 -12.78 1.52 4.61
CA SER A 269 -12.10 1.63 5.89
C SER A 269 -10.78 2.36 5.72
N TYR A 270 -10.30 2.99 6.80
CA TYR A 270 -8.95 3.57 6.87
C TYR A 270 -8.13 2.98 8.04
N ASP A 271 -8.69 2.00 8.74
CA ASP A 271 -8.17 1.53 10.04
C ASP A 271 -6.98 0.58 9.88
N ASN A 272 -6.81 -0.01 8.71
CA ASN A 272 -5.78 -0.97 8.33
C ASN A 272 -4.77 -0.40 7.32
N ASN A 273 -4.84 0.91 7.04
CA ASN A 273 -3.93 1.60 6.12
C ASN A 273 -2.48 1.68 6.61
N SER A 274 -2.20 1.29 7.86
CA SER A 274 -0.86 1.34 8.43
C SER A 274 -0.37 -0.04 8.85
N SER A 275 0.91 -0.26 8.68
CA SER A 275 1.62 -1.44 9.17
C SER A 275 2.95 -0.99 9.72
N SER A 276 3.37 -1.58 10.85
CA SER A 276 4.62 -1.17 11.49
C SER A 276 5.41 -2.34 12.06
N ILE A 277 6.72 -2.14 12.15
CA ILE A 277 7.63 -3.01 12.90
C ILE A 277 8.39 -2.17 13.92
N SER A 278 8.63 -2.74 15.10
CA SER A 278 9.57 -2.15 16.06
C SER A 278 10.96 -2.72 15.82
N ILE A 279 11.95 -1.86 15.73
CA ILE A 279 13.36 -2.21 15.53
C ILE A 279 14.24 -1.59 16.60
N SER A 280 15.34 -2.26 16.93
CA SER A 280 16.49 -1.62 17.59
C SER A 280 17.55 -1.26 16.56
N VAL A 281 18.08 -0.05 16.65
CA VAL A 281 19.24 0.42 15.90
C VAL A 281 20.41 0.55 16.87
N GLN A 282 21.57 -0.02 16.56
CA GLN A 282 22.76 0.05 17.40
C GLN A 282 24.02 0.27 16.58
N TRP A 283 24.64 1.44 16.69
CA TRP A 283 25.94 1.72 16.07
C TRP A 283 27.06 0.86 16.67
N PRO A 284 28.10 0.52 15.87
CA PRO A 284 29.22 -0.33 16.28
C PRO A 284 29.87 0.11 17.60
N GLY A 285 30.34 -0.87 18.37
CA GLY A 285 30.98 -0.62 19.67
C GLY A 285 30.02 -0.11 20.76
N GLY A 286 28.70 -0.24 20.57
CA GLY A 286 27.73 0.26 21.55
C GLY A 286 27.55 1.78 21.51
N ALA A 287 28.03 2.45 20.46
CA ALA A 287 27.98 3.91 20.37
C ALA A 287 26.54 4.43 20.33
N ALA A 288 26.28 5.57 20.98
CA ALA A 288 24.95 6.20 20.98
C ALA A 288 24.61 6.89 19.64
N ARG A 289 25.62 7.25 18.85
CA ARG A 289 25.51 7.96 17.56
C ARG A 289 26.52 7.39 16.58
N ARG A 290 26.36 7.74 15.31
CA ARG A 290 27.31 7.36 14.26
C ARG A 290 28.75 7.81 14.59
N PRO A 291 29.77 7.06 14.14
CA PRO A 291 31.15 7.52 14.14
C PRO A 291 31.37 8.67 13.15
N SER A 292 32.49 9.39 13.30
CA SER A 292 32.91 10.44 12.36
C SER A 292 33.21 9.89 10.96
N VAL A 293 33.71 8.66 10.89
CA VAL A 293 33.92 7.88 9.67
C VAL A 293 33.13 6.59 9.80
N ILE A 294 32.23 6.33 8.85
CA ILE A 294 31.42 5.11 8.82
C ILE A 294 32.21 4.03 8.09
N THR A 295 32.60 2.99 8.82
CA THR A 295 33.25 1.78 8.27
C THR A 295 32.37 0.54 8.41
N GLU A 296 31.32 0.62 9.22
CA GLU A 296 30.36 -0.45 9.48
C GLU A 296 28.98 0.17 9.74
N ALA A 297 27.94 -0.49 9.26
CA ALA A 297 26.56 -0.09 9.45
C ALA A 297 26.10 -0.32 10.91
N PRO A 298 25.06 0.38 11.41
CA PRO A 298 24.45 0.00 12.67
C PRO A 298 23.77 -1.37 12.53
N ALA A 299 23.85 -2.17 13.58
CA ALA A 299 23.04 -3.37 13.69
C ALA A 299 21.57 -2.95 13.82
N VAL A 300 20.72 -3.48 12.94
CA VAL A 300 19.26 -3.31 13.01
C VAL A 300 18.64 -4.67 13.33
N THR A 301 17.81 -4.73 14.37
CA THR A 301 17.16 -5.96 14.80
C THR A 301 15.66 -5.74 14.92
N LEU A 302 14.89 -6.61 14.27
CA LEU A 302 13.44 -6.68 14.43
C LEU A 302 13.10 -7.12 15.86
N LEU A 303 12.32 -6.31 16.57
CA LEU A 303 11.83 -6.61 17.92
C LEU A 303 10.41 -7.13 17.91
N ARG A 304 9.55 -6.55 17.05
CA ARG A 304 8.13 -6.89 16.92
C ARG A 304 7.59 -6.50 15.56
N SER A 305 6.62 -7.25 15.04
CA SER A 305 5.82 -6.88 13.88
C SER A 305 4.36 -6.65 14.30
N CYS A 306 3.77 -5.56 13.80
CA CYS A 306 2.43 -5.08 14.15
C CYS A 306 1.65 -4.67 12.88
N PRO A 307 1.20 -5.63 12.05
CA PRO A 307 0.36 -5.33 10.91
C PRO A 307 -0.95 -4.64 11.33
N GLY A 308 -1.43 -3.70 10.52
CA GLY A 308 -2.66 -2.93 10.82
C GLY A 308 -2.50 -1.88 11.93
N GLN A 309 -1.28 -1.60 12.38
CA GLN A 309 -1.00 -0.63 13.45
C GLN A 309 0.07 0.36 13.00
N ASP A 310 -0.07 1.63 13.40
CA ASP A 310 0.91 2.69 13.12
C ASP A 310 1.91 2.93 14.27
N ARG A 311 1.81 2.13 15.34
CA ARG A 311 2.71 2.09 16.49
C ARG A 311 2.99 0.65 16.89
N CYS A 312 4.27 0.31 17.01
CA CYS A 312 4.74 -1.03 17.36
C CYS A 312 5.74 -1.05 18.52
N SER A 313 6.16 0.08 19.07
CA SER A 313 7.07 0.15 20.24
C SER A 313 6.42 0.77 21.47
N GLY A 314 5.23 1.37 21.34
CA GLY A 314 4.45 1.88 22.46
C GLY A 314 4.11 0.78 23.47
N GLU A 315 3.93 1.18 24.74
CA GLU A 315 3.62 0.28 25.86
C GLU A 315 2.53 -0.71 25.45
N LEU A 316 2.87 -1.99 25.53
CA LEU A 316 1.86 -3.02 25.71
C LEU A 316 1.05 -2.60 26.93
N THR A 317 -0.18 -2.12 26.74
CA THR A 317 -1.19 -2.23 27.79
C THR A 317 -1.47 -3.72 27.94
N LEU A 318 -0.56 -4.43 28.62
CA LEU A 318 -0.78 -5.78 29.09
C LEU A 318 -1.91 -5.67 30.11
N GLY A 319 -3.12 -6.02 29.67
CA GLY A 319 -4.14 -6.44 30.61
C GLY A 319 -3.56 -7.57 31.46
N LYS A 320 -3.09 -7.25 32.66
CA LYS A 320 -2.78 -8.11 33.81
C LYS A 320 -2.15 -9.51 33.61
N HIS A 321 -1.52 -9.83 32.48
CA HIS A 321 -0.88 -11.14 32.29
C HIS A 321 0.48 -11.01 31.59
N THR A 322 1.55 -11.13 32.38
CA THR A 322 2.94 -11.24 31.94
C THR A 322 3.16 -12.48 31.08
N TYR A 323 3.74 -12.30 29.88
CA TYR A 323 4.33 -13.39 29.10
C TYR A 323 5.87 -13.30 29.17
N GLU A 324 6.52 -14.45 29.36
CA GLU A 324 7.97 -14.57 29.44
C GLU A 324 8.65 -14.25 28.11
N ARG A 325 9.81 -13.60 28.23
CA ARG A 325 10.68 -13.13 27.16
C ARG A 325 11.17 -14.31 26.29
N ALA A 326 10.80 -14.34 25.01
CA ALA A 326 11.39 -15.27 24.05
C ALA A 326 12.87 -14.96 23.82
N GLN A 327 13.66 -16.01 23.67
CA GLN A 327 15.12 -16.06 23.81
C GLN A 327 15.88 -15.49 22.60
N GLY A 328 16.90 -14.67 22.89
CA GLY A 328 18.23 -14.62 22.25
C GLY A 328 18.37 -14.23 20.76
N PRO A 329 19.36 -13.37 20.40
CA PRO A 329 19.63 -13.05 18.99
C PRO A 329 20.31 -14.22 18.26
N VAL A 330 19.81 -14.55 17.07
CA VAL A 330 20.51 -15.40 16.10
C VAL A 330 21.32 -14.49 15.19
N ALA A 331 22.65 -14.58 15.25
CA ALA A 331 23.53 -13.90 14.32
C ALA A 331 23.44 -14.57 12.94
N VAL A 332 23.12 -13.79 11.89
CA VAL A 332 23.15 -14.24 10.50
C VAL A 332 24.14 -13.37 9.74
N THR A 333 25.19 -13.98 9.20
CA THR A 333 26.14 -13.36 8.28
C THR A 333 25.55 -13.33 6.86
N PRO A 334 25.62 -12.20 6.13
CA PRO A 334 25.15 -12.14 4.75
C PRO A 334 26.14 -12.88 3.82
N ARG A 335 25.65 -13.76 2.96
CA ARG A 335 26.37 -14.20 1.75
C ARG A 335 25.78 -13.44 0.55
N CYS A 336 26.51 -12.47 0.02
CA CYS A 336 26.19 -11.85 -1.26
C CYS A 336 26.52 -12.83 -2.40
N GLY A 337 25.51 -13.21 -3.19
CA GLY A 337 25.71 -13.85 -4.48
C GLY A 337 25.90 -12.77 -5.56
N SER A 338 26.93 -12.94 -6.38
CA SER A 338 27.25 -12.07 -7.52
C SER A 338 26.14 -12.14 -8.59
N ALA A 339 25.49 -11.02 -8.90
CA ALA A 339 24.64 -10.86 -10.07
C ALA A 339 25.44 -10.26 -11.24
N ALA A 340 25.32 -10.86 -12.43
CA ALA A 340 25.95 -10.41 -13.66
C ALA A 340 25.17 -9.23 -14.29
N PRO A 341 25.83 -8.33 -15.04
CA PRO A 341 25.23 -7.08 -15.48
C PRO A 341 24.80 -7.18 -16.96
N ASP A 342 23.57 -7.60 -17.27
CA ASP A 342 22.88 -7.15 -18.52
C ASP A 342 21.41 -7.62 -18.73
N GLN A 343 20.59 -7.79 -17.69
CA GLN A 343 19.15 -8.04 -17.91
C GLN A 343 18.32 -6.95 -17.23
N GLY A 344 17.62 -6.17 -18.06
CA GLY A 344 16.73 -5.10 -17.62
C GLY A 344 15.74 -5.58 -16.58
N CYS A 345 15.44 -4.72 -15.59
CA CYS A 345 14.56 -5.00 -14.48
C CYS A 345 13.22 -5.60 -14.96
N CYS A 346 13.07 -6.91 -14.79
CA CYS A 346 11.81 -7.61 -15.01
C CYS A 346 11.05 -7.66 -13.69
N CYS A 347 9.93 -6.93 -13.63
CA CYS A 347 8.81 -7.33 -12.80
C CYS A 347 8.30 -8.69 -13.31
N GLY A 348 8.21 -9.67 -12.41
CA GLY A 348 7.47 -10.92 -12.60
C GLY A 348 8.16 -11.99 -13.46
N ASP A 349 8.71 -13.01 -12.80
CA ASP A 349 8.77 -14.37 -13.34
C ASP A 349 8.44 -15.34 -12.20
N VAL A 350 7.22 -15.88 -12.23
CA VAL A 350 6.80 -17.01 -11.40
C VAL A 350 7.50 -18.26 -11.93
N PRO A 351 8.29 -19.01 -11.13
CA PRO A 351 8.86 -20.25 -11.61
C PRO A 351 7.74 -21.26 -11.94
N PRO A 352 7.84 -22.02 -13.04
CA PRO A 352 6.82 -23.00 -13.39
C PRO A 352 6.68 -24.06 -12.29
N ILE A 353 5.44 -24.35 -11.91
CA ILE A 353 5.07 -25.43 -10.99
C ILE A 353 5.58 -26.75 -11.56
N PRO A 354 6.37 -27.56 -10.82
CA PRO A 354 6.78 -28.87 -11.29
C PRO A 354 5.55 -29.78 -11.46
N PRO A 355 5.47 -30.61 -12.51
CA PRO A 355 4.33 -31.50 -12.71
C PRO A 355 4.19 -32.45 -11.52
N ALA A 356 2.97 -32.56 -11.01
CA ALA A 356 2.62 -33.48 -9.93
C ALA A 356 3.06 -34.91 -10.27
N ALA A 357 3.82 -35.52 -9.35
CA ALA A 357 4.20 -36.91 -9.43
C ALA A 357 2.94 -37.79 -9.52
N ARG A 358 2.76 -38.49 -10.64
CA ARG A 358 1.74 -39.53 -10.78
C ARG A 358 2.02 -40.61 -9.74
N ARG A 359 1.13 -40.75 -8.74
CA ARG A 359 1.04 -41.98 -7.96
C ARG A 359 0.51 -43.07 -8.89
N GLY A 360 1.34 -44.06 -9.20
CA GLY A 360 0.91 -45.29 -9.85
C GLY A 360 -0.04 -46.08 -8.94
N PRO A 361 -0.89 -46.96 -9.50
CA PRO A 361 -1.80 -47.78 -8.73
C PRO A 361 -1.02 -48.80 -7.90
N ALA A 362 -1.37 -48.94 -6.63
CA ALA A 362 -0.92 -50.04 -5.79
C ALA A 362 -1.54 -51.35 -6.29
N ALA A 363 -0.70 -52.38 -6.44
CA ALA A 363 -1.10 -53.78 -6.52
C ALA A 363 -1.03 -54.41 -5.12
#